data_AF-A0A7C7FXU7-F1
#
_entry.id   AF-A0A7C7FXU7-F1
#
_cell.length_a   1.000
_cell.length_b   1.000
_cell.length_c   1.000
_cell.angle_alpha   90.00
_cell.angle_beta   90.00
_cell.angle_gamma   90.00
#
_symmetry.space_group_name_H-M   'P 1'
#
loop_
_entity.id
_entity.type
_entity.pdbx_description
1 polymer ?
#
loop_
_entity_poly.entity_id
_entity_poly.type
_entity_poly.pdbx_seq_one_letter_code
_entity_poly.pdbx_strand_id
1 'polypeptide(L)'
;MNTEEVETPHQDGPAWKIVGKFPTFELADSRRNELATDDDTQVKVHWQGTAYAPYFAVKQRPNPMLAAAETEKIRKEDKKKRKAKLNKKRRKK
;
A
#
# COMPACT_ATOMS: atom_id res chain seq x y z
N MET A 1 -8.77 29.64 -24.00
CA MET A 1 -8.12 28.35 -23.70
C MET A 1 -9.12 27.56 -22.89
N ASN A 2 -9.78 26.57 -23.50
CA ASN A 2 -10.75 25.74 -22.80
C ASN A 2 -10.00 24.62 -22.10
N THR A 3 -9.94 24.68 -20.78
CA THR A 3 -9.45 23.58 -19.94
C THR A 3 -10.62 22.61 -19.80
N GLU A 4 -10.60 21.52 -20.57
CA GLU A 4 -11.52 20.41 -20.36
C GLU A 4 -11.15 19.74 -19.02
N GLU A 5 -12.01 19.89 -18.01
CA GLU A 5 -11.88 19.17 -16.74
C GLU A 5 -12.17 17.69 -16.98
N VAL A 6 -11.10 16.91 -17.19
CA VAL A 6 -11.19 15.46 -17.24
C VAL A 6 -11.37 14.95 -15.81
N GLU A 7 -12.62 14.75 -15.40
CA GLU A 7 -12.97 14.07 -14.15
C GLU A 7 -12.52 12.60 -14.22
N THR A 8 -11.26 12.35 -13.85
CA THR A 8 -10.77 10.99 -13.67
C THR A 8 -11.38 10.40 -12.39
N PRO A 9 -12.06 9.24 -12.45
CA PRO A 9 -12.66 8.63 -11.28
C PRO A 9 -11.58 8.26 -10.26
N HIS A 10 -11.73 8.74 -9.01
CA HIS A 10 -10.81 8.42 -7.93
C HIS A 10 -10.78 6.91 -7.70
N GLN A 11 -9.63 6.28 -7.95
CA GLN A 11 -9.39 4.89 -7.61
C GLN A 11 -8.70 4.85 -6.25
N ASP A 12 -9.37 4.26 -5.25
CA ASP A 12 -8.77 4.01 -3.95
C ASP A 12 -7.56 3.07 -4.11
N GLY A 13 -6.36 3.62 -3.90
CA GLY A 13 -5.13 2.85 -3.88
C GLY A 13 -5.00 1.98 -2.61
N PRO A 14 -3.92 1.20 -2.50
CA PRO A 14 -3.62 0.41 -1.31
C PRO A 14 -3.65 1.26 -0.03
N ALA A 15 -4.11 0.65 1.07
CA ALA A 15 -4.20 1.31 2.36
C ALA A 15 -2.82 1.78 2.86
N TRP A 16 -2.79 2.97 3.45
CA TRP A 16 -1.60 3.53 4.08
C TRP A 16 -1.33 2.87 5.44
N LYS A 17 -0.14 2.29 5.61
CA LYS A 17 0.31 1.70 6.87
C LYS A 17 1.23 2.67 7.60
N ILE A 18 1.01 2.87 8.90
CA ILE A 18 1.94 3.66 9.74
C ILE A 18 3.18 2.80 10.02
N VAL A 19 4.35 3.34 9.68
CA VAL A 19 5.65 2.67 9.87
C VAL A 19 6.50 3.31 10.96
N GLY A 20 6.18 4.55 11.36
CA GLY A 20 6.85 5.23 12.46
C GLY A 20 6.04 6.42 12.97
N LYS A 21 6.28 6.79 14.23
CA LYS A 21 5.73 7.98 14.88
C LYS A 21 6.88 8.78 15.46
N PHE A 22 6.93 10.06 15.16
CA PHE A 22 8.06 10.93 15.52
C PHE A 22 7.56 12.22 16.17
N PRO A 23 8.30 12.78 17.13
CA PRO A 23 7.90 14.01 17.80
C PRO A 23 8.11 15.25 16.90
N THR A 24 9.11 15.24 16.02
CA THR A 24 9.45 16.37 15.15
C THR A 24 9.37 15.99 13.67
N PHE A 25 9.15 17.01 12.82
CA PHE A 25 9.04 16.82 11.38
C PHE A 25 10.36 16.33 10.79
N GLU A 26 11.50 16.89 11.21
CA GLU A 26 12.83 16.54 10.70
C GLU A 26 13.14 15.05 10.86
N LEU A 27 12.81 14.46 12.02
CA LEU A 27 12.98 13.03 12.26
C LEU A 27 12.05 12.19 11.37
N ALA A 28 10.81 12.64 11.18
CA ALA A 28 9.87 11.98 10.28
C ALA A 28 10.32 12.08 8.81
N ASP A 29 10.89 13.22 8.41
CA ASP A 29 11.34 13.49 7.05
C ASP A 29 12.61 12.69 6.73
N SER A 30 13.56 12.62 7.67
CA SER A 30 14.72 11.73 7.58
C SER A 30 14.28 10.29 7.35
N ARG A 31 13.34 9.78 8.15
CA ARG A 31 12.80 8.42 7.95
C ARG A 31 12.03 8.28 6.64
N ARG A 32 11.31 9.31 6.20
CA ARG A 32 10.64 9.32 4.89
C ARG A 32 11.67 9.17 3.78
N ASN A 33 12.77 9.91 3.81
CA ASN A 33 13.80 9.91 2.78
C ASN A 33 14.53 8.55 2.73
N GLU A 34 14.80 7.93 3.88
CA GLU A 34 15.33 6.56 3.93
C GLU A 34 14.40 5.56 3.22
N LEU A 35 13.10 5.61 3.53
CA LEU A 35 12.10 4.71 2.96
C LEU A 35 11.74 5.03 1.51
N ALA A 36 11.90 6.29 1.08
CA ALA A 36 11.65 6.72 -0.29
C ALA A 36 12.72 6.24 -1.28
N THR A 37 13.80 5.62 -0.79
CA THR A 37 14.81 4.94 -1.64
C THR A 37 14.22 3.70 -2.33
N ASP A 38 13.12 3.16 -1.82
CA ASP A 38 12.41 2.02 -2.42
C ASP A 38 11.35 2.50 -3.42
N ASP A 39 11.67 2.42 -4.72
CA ASP A 39 10.80 2.85 -5.84
C ASP A 39 9.44 2.11 -5.88
N ASP A 40 9.35 0.95 -5.23
CA ASP A 40 8.13 0.14 -5.21
C ASP A 40 7.12 0.64 -4.18
N THR A 41 7.46 1.66 -3.38
CA THR A 41 6.62 2.11 -2.27
C THR A 41 6.45 3.63 -2.21
N GLN A 42 5.24 4.07 -1.90
CA GLN A 42 4.93 5.47 -1.67
C GLN A 42 4.98 5.76 -0.18
N VAL A 43 5.70 6.82 0.20
CA VAL A 43 5.88 7.23 1.59
C VAL A 43 5.40 8.67 1.77
N LYS A 44 4.66 8.94 2.85
CA LYS A 44 4.26 10.30 3.23
C LYS A 44 4.37 10.53 4.72
N VAL A 45 4.58 11.79 5.11
CA VAL A 45 4.50 12.24 6.49
C VAL A 45 3.12 12.85 6.73
N HIS A 46 2.52 12.57 7.87
CA HIS A 46 1.23 13.12 8.26
C HIS A 46 1.24 13.54 9.73
N TRP A 47 0.90 14.79 10.01
CA TRP A 47 0.70 15.27 11.37
C TRP A 47 -0.58 14.64 11.96
N GLN A 48 -0.45 13.97 13.10
CA GLN A 48 -1.52 13.21 13.74
C GLN A 48 -1.37 13.29 15.27
N GLY A 49 -2.37 12.83 16.01
CA GLY A 49 -2.33 12.76 17.46
C GLY A 49 -3.44 13.59 18.09
N THR A 50 -3.55 13.50 19.41
CA THR A 50 -4.48 14.31 20.19
C THR A 50 -3.84 15.66 20.51
N ALA A 51 -4.65 16.65 20.93
CA ALA A 51 -4.16 17.98 21.29
C ALA A 51 -3.03 17.96 22.35
N TYR A 52 -3.00 16.93 23.20
CA TYR A 52 -2.02 16.79 24.29
C TYR A 52 -0.78 15.97 23.91
N ALA A 53 -0.80 15.26 22.78
CA ALA A 53 0.32 14.44 22.32
C ALA A 53 0.34 14.36 20.78
N PRO A 54 0.62 15.47 20.09
CA PRO A 54 0.76 15.46 18.65
C PRO A 54 2.08 14.78 18.24
N TYR A 55 2.08 14.15 17.07
CA TYR A 55 3.22 13.49 16.47
C TYR A 55 3.13 13.46 14.95
N PHE A 56 4.27 13.33 14.28
CA PHE A 56 4.36 13.07 12.85
C PHE A 56 4.36 11.56 12.59
N ALA A 57 3.34 11.06 11.91
CA ALA A 57 3.24 9.69 11.45
C ALA A 57 3.86 9.55 10.06
N VAL A 58 4.87 8.69 9.92
CA VAL A 58 5.34 8.25 8.59
C VAL A 58 4.45 7.09 8.16
N LYS A 59 3.84 7.24 6.98
CA LYS A 59 2.93 6.26 6.38
C LYS A 59 3.52 5.77 5.06
N GLN A 60 3.45 4.47 4.84
CA GLN A 60 3.91 3.81 3.62
C GLN A 60 2.77 3.02 3.01
N ARG A 61 2.72 2.97 1.67
CA ARG A 61 1.89 2.01 0.93
C ARG A 61 2.65 1.47 -0.27
N PRO A 62 2.37 0.24 -0.73
CA PRO A 62 2.91 -0.23 -2.00
C PRO A 62 2.42 0.65 -3.15
N ASN A 63 3.22 0.76 -4.21
CA ASN A 63 2.81 1.45 -5.42
C ASN A 63 1.55 0.78 -5.98
N PRO A 64 0.44 1.52 -6.21
CA PRO A 64 -0.83 0.95 -6.67
C PRO A 64 -0.69 0.09 -7.92
N MET A 65 0.23 0.43 -8.83
CA MET A 65 0.48 -0.37 -10.04
C MET A 65 1.05 -1.75 -9.71
N LEU A 66 1.96 -1.85 -8.72
CA LEU A 66 2.59 -3.10 -8.32
C LEU A 66 1.68 -3.94 -7.42
N ALA A 67 0.93 -3.28 -6.52
CA ALA A 67 -0.02 -3.95 -5.63
C ALA A 67 -1.12 -4.70 -6.40
N ALA A 68 -1.61 -4.12 -7.50
CA ALA A 68 -2.57 -4.78 -8.38
C ALA A 68 -1.98 -6.06 -9.02
N ALA A 69 -0.73 -6.01 -9.47
CA ALA A 69 -0.05 -7.17 -10.04
C ALA A 69 0.20 -8.27 -9.00
N GLU A 70 0.56 -7.91 -7.77
CA GLU A 70 0.84 -8.88 -6.70
C GLU A 70 -0.44 -9.57 -6.21
N THR A 71 -1.53 -8.82 -6.02
CA THR A 71 -2.83 -9.38 -5.63
C THR A 71 -3.40 -10.34 -6.68
N GLU A 72 -3.20 -10.05 -7.97
CA GLU A 72 -3.55 -10.99 -9.04
C GLU A 72 -2.77 -12.30 -8.99
N LYS A 73 -1.45 -12.23 -8.73
CA LYS A 73 -0.59 -13.41 -8.62
C LYS A 73 -1.05 -14.31 -7.48
N ILE A 74 -1.28 -13.74 -6.29
CA ILE A 74 -1.79 -14.46 -5.12
C ILE A 74 -3.13 -15.15 -5.44
N ARG A 75 -4.06 -14.43 -6.08
CA ARG A 75 -5.36 -14.99 -6.47
C ARG A 75 -5.24 -16.15 -7.47
N LYS A 76 -4.31 -16.06 -8.43
CA LYS A 76 -4.04 -17.13 -9.41
C LYS A 76 -3.44 -18.36 -8.71
N GLU A 77 -2.51 -18.16 -7.78
CA GLU A 77 -1.90 -19.26 -7.01
C GLU A 77 -2.91 -19.98 -6.12
N ASP A 78 -3.77 -19.26 -5.41
CA ASP A 78 -4.79 -19.87 -4.57
C ASP A 78 -5.82 -20.66 -5.38
N LYS A 79 -6.22 -20.14 -6.55
CA LYS A 79 -7.05 -20.88 -7.51
C LYS A 79 -6.35 -22.18 -7.95
N LYS A 80 -5.05 -22.13 -8.25
CA LYS A 80 -4.26 -23.30 -8.64
C LYS A 80 -4.18 -24.33 -7.52
N LYS A 81 -3.90 -23.91 -6.27
CA LYS A 81 -3.89 -24.78 -5.08
C LYS A 81 -5.25 -25.43 -4.84
N ARG A 82 -6.35 -24.68 -4.96
CA ARG A 82 -7.72 -25.20 -4.80
C ARG A 82 -8.04 -26.26 -5.85
N LYS A 83 -7.74 -26.00 -7.13
CA LYS A 83 -7.94 -26.96 -8.22
C LYS A 83 -7.10 -28.23 -8.03
N ALA A 84 -5.83 -28.10 -7.62
CA ALA A 84 -4.96 -29.25 -7.35
C ALA A 84 -5.50 -30.14 -6.22
N LYS A 85 -5.97 -29.54 -5.11
CA LYS A 85 -6.63 -30.26 -4.01
C LYS A 85 -7.89 -31.01 -4.49
N LEU A 86 -8.72 -30.35 -5.31
CA LEU A 86 -9.93 -30.97 -5.87
C LEU A 86 -9.59 -32.18 -6.76
N ASN A 87 -8.60 -32.03 -7.64
CA ASN A 87 -8.19 -33.09 -8.56
C ASN A 87 -7.59 -34.30 -7.80
N LYS A 88 -6.78 -34.04 -6.76
CA LYS A 88 -6.25 -35.09 -5.87
C LYS A 88 -7.36 -35.86 -5.16
N LYS A 89 -8.46 -35.20 -4.75
CA LYS A 89 -9.64 -35.86 -4.18
C LYS A 89 -10.36 -36.72 -5.22
N ARG A 90 -10.56 -36.21 -6.44
CA ARG A 90 -11.25 -36.94 -7.52
C ARG A 90 -10.50 -38.18 -7.98
N ARG A 91 -9.16 -38.17 -8.00
CA ARG A 91 -8.32 -39.32 -8.37
C ARG A 91 -8.28 -40.45 -7.33
N LYS A 92 -8.75 -40.21 -6.10
CA LYS A 92 -8.77 -41.20 -5.02
C LYS A 92 -10.11 -41.91 -4.85
N LYS A 93 -11.10 -41.55 -5.67
CA LYS A 93 -12.44 -42.15 -5.71
C LYS A 93 -12.56 -42.91 -7.01
#